data_AF-A0A2D7GHV3-F1
#
_entry.id   AF-A0A2D7GHV3-F1
#
_cell.length_a   1.000
_cell.length_b   1.000
_cell.length_c   1.000
_cell.angle_alpha   90.00
_cell.angle_beta   90.00
_cell.angle_gamma   90.00
#
_symmetry.space_group_name_H-M   'P 1'
#
loop_
_entity.id
_entity.type
_entity.pdbx_description
1 polymer ?
#
loop_
_entity_poly.entity_id
_entity_poly.type
_entity_poly.pdbx_seq_one_letter_code
_entity_poly.pdbx_strand_id
1 'polypeptide(L)'
;MPIYFMISSHLDGGLGNMLFQISAGYAHSLRINSNFFLLEESENFRKNYLDQMKGQISKEYAQKTVISWKKYKNSIFSKIPVHLHENLELVKQGCFKYTPIPHKDNIIIEGFFQSEKFFKDYVNEIKDLFTFDKNLMGNNDKKLNSSKKKETRNTL
;
A
#
# COMPACT_ATOMS: atom_id res chain seq x y z
N MET A 1 -20.03 19.83 -2.73
CA MET A 1 -18.90 19.29 -3.53
C MET A 1 -19.45 18.19 -4.41
N PRO A 2 -18.98 18.01 -5.66
CA PRO A 2 -19.40 16.84 -6.45
C PRO A 2 -19.03 15.58 -5.68
N ILE A 3 -19.97 14.65 -5.56
CA ILE A 3 -19.72 13.34 -4.97
C ILE A 3 -18.91 12.57 -6.01
N TYR A 4 -17.59 12.60 -5.88
CA TYR A 4 -16.73 11.71 -6.65
C TYR A 4 -16.82 10.34 -5.99
N PHE A 5 -17.34 9.36 -6.73
CA PHE A 5 -17.21 7.97 -6.35
C PHE A 5 -15.73 7.59 -6.46
N MET A 6 -15.19 7.04 -5.37
CA MET A 6 -13.76 6.78 -5.24
C MET A 6 -13.51 5.56 -4.36
N ILE A 7 -12.43 4.86 -4.67
CA ILE A 7 -11.91 3.72 -3.93
C ILE A 7 -10.67 4.16 -3.15
N SER A 8 -10.58 3.78 -1.88
CA SER A 8 -9.35 3.94 -1.11
C SER A 8 -8.93 2.64 -0.44
N SER A 9 -7.70 2.62 0.06
CA SER A 9 -7.15 1.53 0.85
C SER A 9 -6.70 2.07 2.19
N HIS A 10 -7.15 1.44 3.27
CA HIS A 10 -6.65 1.71 4.61
C HIS A 10 -5.25 1.09 4.76
N LEU A 11 -4.21 1.92 4.60
CA LEU A 11 -2.83 1.46 4.58
C LEU A 11 -2.32 1.14 5.98
N ASP A 12 -1.93 -0.12 6.19
CA ASP A 12 -1.36 -0.57 7.47
C ASP A 12 -0.29 -1.65 7.29
N GLY A 13 0.48 -1.88 8.35
CA GLY A 13 1.54 -2.87 8.39
C GLY A 13 2.86 -2.34 7.83
N GLY A 14 3.64 -3.22 7.21
CA GLY A 14 4.87 -2.84 6.50
C GLY A 14 4.59 -2.47 5.04
N LEU A 15 5.60 -1.92 4.35
CA LEU A 15 5.51 -1.54 2.94
C LEU A 15 4.93 -2.66 2.05
N GLY A 16 5.31 -3.92 2.28
CA GLY A 16 4.79 -5.06 1.53
C GLY A 16 3.26 -5.20 1.62
N ASN A 17 2.67 -5.04 2.81
CA ASN A 17 1.22 -5.09 2.96
C ASN A 17 0.53 -3.87 2.32
N MET A 18 1.13 -2.68 2.48
CA MET A 18 0.63 -1.46 1.83
C MET A 18 0.60 -1.61 0.30
N LEU A 19 1.63 -2.21 -0.31
CA LEU A 19 1.65 -2.48 -1.74
C LEU A 19 0.51 -3.40 -2.17
N PHE A 20 0.22 -4.46 -1.42
CA PHE A 20 -0.93 -5.33 -1.70
C PHE A 20 -2.26 -4.61 -1.55
N GLN A 21 -2.43 -3.82 -0.49
CA GLN A 21 -3.63 -3.02 -0.26
C GLN A 21 -3.85 -2.00 -1.38
N ILE A 22 -2.81 -1.29 -1.83
CA ILE A 22 -2.91 -0.37 -2.97
C ILE A 22 -3.22 -1.14 -4.25
N SER A 23 -2.52 -2.24 -4.52
CA SER A 23 -2.72 -3.04 -5.74
C SER A 23 -4.16 -3.55 -5.86
N ALA A 24 -4.72 -4.05 -4.77
CA ALA A 24 -6.09 -4.55 -4.74
C ALA A 24 -7.14 -3.43 -4.92
N GLY A 25 -6.96 -2.30 -4.23
CA GLY A 25 -7.87 -1.15 -4.33
C GLY A 25 -7.82 -0.49 -5.70
N TYR A 26 -6.62 -0.29 -6.24
CA TYR A 26 -6.40 0.28 -7.57
C TYR A 26 -6.95 -0.61 -8.67
N ALA A 27 -6.64 -1.92 -8.64
CA ALA A 27 -7.22 -2.85 -9.62
C ALA A 27 -8.76 -2.90 -9.51
N HIS A 28 -9.32 -2.80 -8.30
CA HIS A 28 -10.77 -2.73 -8.12
C HIS A 28 -11.37 -1.45 -8.72
N SER A 29 -10.73 -0.29 -8.55
CA SER A 29 -11.19 0.95 -9.16
C SER A 29 -11.20 0.86 -10.69
N LEU A 30 -10.16 0.26 -11.29
CA LEU A 30 -10.10 0.02 -12.73
C LEU A 30 -11.22 -0.91 -13.22
N ARG A 31 -11.54 -1.98 -12.47
CA ARG A 31 -12.61 -2.92 -12.82
C ARG A 31 -13.98 -2.27 -12.93
N ILE A 32 -14.26 -1.31 -12.05
CA ILE A 32 -15.59 -0.70 -11.94
C ILE A 32 -15.65 0.70 -12.57
N ASN A 33 -14.58 1.12 -13.26
CA ASN A 33 -14.42 2.44 -13.86
C ASN A 33 -14.56 3.60 -12.83
N SER A 34 -13.82 3.48 -11.72
CA SER A 34 -13.75 4.45 -10.63
C SER A 34 -12.32 4.98 -10.40
N ASN A 35 -12.22 6.01 -9.57
CA ASN A 35 -10.95 6.63 -9.19
C ASN A 35 -10.38 5.97 -7.94
N PHE A 36 -9.05 5.90 -7.85
CA PHE A 36 -8.34 5.43 -6.66
C PHE A 36 -7.55 6.55 -5.99
N PHE A 37 -7.52 6.58 -4.66
CA PHE A 37 -6.78 7.58 -3.89
C PHE A 37 -6.31 7.07 -2.53
N LEU A 38 -5.36 7.79 -1.93
CA LEU A 38 -4.99 7.62 -0.53
C LEU A 38 -5.78 8.60 0.35
N LEU A 39 -6.46 8.08 1.35
CA LEU A 39 -7.21 8.89 2.31
C LEU A 39 -6.25 9.66 3.23
N GLU A 40 -6.36 10.99 3.22
CA GLU A 40 -5.47 11.90 3.97
C GLU A 40 -5.49 11.66 5.49
N GLU A 41 -6.67 11.36 6.03
CA GLU A 41 -6.94 11.13 7.46
C GLU A 41 -6.73 9.69 7.92
N SER A 42 -6.16 8.81 7.10
CA SER A 42 -5.86 7.45 7.55
C SER A 42 -4.78 7.47 8.65
N GLU A 43 -5.20 7.46 9.92
CA GLU A 43 -4.35 7.02 11.02
C GLU A 43 -3.95 5.57 10.74
N ASN A 44 -2.68 5.21 10.93
CA ASN A 44 -2.26 3.82 10.74
C ASN A 44 -3.03 2.93 11.73
N PHE A 45 -3.79 1.95 11.24
CA PHE A 45 -4.53 0.94 12.02
C PHE A 45 -3.70 0.33 13.16
N ARG A 46 -2.37 0.27 13.00
CA ARG A 46 -1.48 -0.17 14.07
C ARG A 46 -1.70 0.50 15.43
N LYS A 47 -2.28 1.70 15.52
CA LYS A 47 -2.67 2.30 16.80
C LYS A 47 -3.63 1.40 17.61
N ASN A 48 -4.53 0.67 16.92
CA ASN A 48 -5.45 -0.32 17.52
C ASN A 48 -4.82 -1.71 17.63
N TYR A 49 -3.88 -2.09 16.75
CA TYR A 49 -3.07 -3.31 16.88
C TYR A 49 -2.21 -3.30 18.17
N LEU A 50 -1.76 -2.12 18.60
CA LEU A 50 -1.04 -1.92 19.86
C LEU A 50 -1.87 -2.31 21.09
N ASP A 51 -3.19 -2.11 21.03
CA ASP A 51 -4.09 -2.55 22.10
C ASP A 51 -4.32 -4.07 22.05
N GLN A 52 -4.30 -4.68 20.86
CA GLN A 52 -4.43 -6.13 20.68
C GLN A 52 -3.16 -6.91 21.10
N MET A 53 -1.97 -6.30 20.99
CA MET A 53 -0.69 -6.91 21.40
C MET A 53 -0.31 -6.61 22.85
N LYS A 54 -1.20 -6.02 23.65
CA LYS A 54 -0.99 -5.79 25.09
C LYS A 54 -0.58 -7.11 25.75
N GLY A 55 0.68 -7.17 26.23
CA GLY A 55 1.24 -8.33 26.94
C GLY A 55 2.30 -9.13 26.18
N GLN A 56 2.48 -8.93 24.87
CA GLN A 56 3.52 -9.65 24.09
C GLN A 56 4.77 -8.78 23.84
N ILE A 57 4.57 -7.48 23.63
CA ILE A 57 5.64 -6.51 23.38
C ILE A 57 5.32 -5.21 24.10
N SER A 58 6.35 -4.45 24.50
CA SER A 58 6.13 -3.15 25.14
C SER A 58 5.44 -2.18 24.18
N LYS A 59 4.54 -1.35 24.71
CA LYS A 59 3.84 -0.30 23.95
C LYS A 59 4.83 0.63 23.24
N GLU A 60 5.97 0.89 23.87
CA GLU A 60 7.07 1.69 23.31
C GLU A 60 7.73 1.01 22.10
N TYR A 61 8.09 -0.27 22.20
CA TYR A 61 8.70 -1.01 21.10
C TYR A 61 7.74 -1.09 19.91
N ALA A 62 6.48 -1.38 20.19
CA ALA A 62 5.47 -1.54 19.17
C ALA A 62 5.16 -0.22 18.45
N GLN A 63 5.15 0.93 19.15
CA GLN A 63 5.07 2.26 18.52
C GLN A 63 6.22 2.52 17.53
N LYS A 64 7.45 2.07 17.85
CA LYS A 64 8.61 2.19 16.94
C LYS A 64 8.45 1.39 15.65
N THR A 65 7.58 0.39 15.62
CA THR A 65 7.32 -0.44 14.42
C THR A 65 6.21 0.11 13.51
N VAL A 66 5.48 1.13 13.97
CA VAL A 66 4.42 1.76 13.16
C VAL A 66 5.08 2.61 12.08
N ILE A 67 4.98 2.17 10.84
CA ILE A 67 5.46 2.91 9.68
C ILE A 67 4.26 3.60 9.05
N SER A 68 4.29 4.92 8.96
CA SER A 68 3.28 5.66 8.22
C SER A 68 3.53 5.57 6.72
N TRP A 69 2.46 5.34 5.96
CA TRP A 69 2.50 5.41 4.49
C TRP A 69 2.97 6.79 4.00
N LYS A 70 2.77 7.87 4.78
CA LYS A 70 3.21 9.23 4.46
C LYS A 70 4.72 9.30 4.20
N LYS A 71 5.52 8.41 4.81
CA LYS A 71 6.96 8.24 4.52
C LYS A 71 7.24 7.97 3.03
N TYR A 72 6.32 7.29 2.36
CA TYR A 72 6.46 6.84 0.98
C TYR A 72 5.73 7.73 -0.03
N LYS A 73 4.96 8.73 0.43
CA LYS A 73 4.14 9.64 -0.39
C LYS A 73 4.92 10.27 -1.55
N ASN A 74 6.12 10.76 -1.30
CA ASN A 74 6.94 11.43 -2.33
C ASN A 74 7.89 10.45 -3.06
N SER A 75 7.62 9.15 -3.00
CA SER A 75 8.47 8.10 -3.59
C SER A 75 7.61 7.06 -4.30
N ILE A 76 7.53 5.83 -3.81
CA ILE A 76 6.77 4.73 -4.44
C ILE A 76 5.25 5.02 -4.52
N PHE A 77 4.72 5.95 -3.72
CA PHE A 77 3.32 6.36 -3.78
C PHE A 77 3.10 7.72 -4.48
N SER A 78 4.10 8.25 -5.19
CA SER A 78 4.06 9.61 -5.76
C SER A 78 2.99 9.82 -6.82
N LYS A 79 2.61 8.76 -7.54
CA LYS A 79 1.59 8.81 -8.59
C LYS A 79 0.15 8.68 -8.07
N ILE A 80 -0.03 8.41 -6.78
CA ILE A 80 -1.35 8.17 -6.19
C ILE A 80 -1.88 9.48 -5.61
N PRO A 81 -3.05 9.98 -6.06
CA PRO A 81 -3.60 11.20 -5.51
C PRO A 81 -4.01 11.00 -4.05
N VAL A 82 -3.91 12.07 -3.27
CA VAL A 82 -4.32 12.11 -1.86
C VAL A 82 -5.54 13.01 -1.76
N HIS A 83 -6.60 12.51 -1.13
CA HIS A 83 -7.84 13.28 -0.96
C HIS A 83 -8.40 13.11 0.45
N LEU A 84 -9.08 14.16 0.91
CA LEU A 84 -10.03 14.08 2.00
C LEU A 84 -11.34 13.52 1.46
N HIS A 85 -11.91 12.52 2.14
CA HIS A 85 -13.17 11.91 1.77
C HIS A 85 -13.86 11.38 3.02
N GLU A 86 -15.18 11.44 3.05
CA GLU A 86 -16.02 11.02 4.17
C GLU A 86 -17.02 9.96 3.71
N ASN A 87 -17.48 9.13 4.64
CA ASN A 87 -18.54 8.14 4.40
C ASN A 87 -18.18 7.02 3.40
N LEU A 88 -16.92 6.60 3.37
CA LEU A 88 -16.50 5.38 2.66
C LEU A 88 -16.99 4.14 3.41
N GLU A 89 -17.61 3.20 2.70
CA GLU A 89 -18.01 1.93 3.30
C GLU A 89 -16.79 1.00 3.44
N LEU A 90 -16.64 0.40 4.62
CA LEU A 90 -15.51 -0.45 4.95
C LEU A 90 -15.67 -1.88 4.40
N VAL A 91 -14.71 -2.34 3.60
CA VAL A 91 -14.62 -3.72 3.10
C VAL A 91 -13.39 -4.39 3.69
N LYS A 92 -13.59 -5.40 4.55
CA LYS A 92 -12.49 -6.10 5.24
C LYS A 92 -12.11 -7.42 4.57
N GLN A 93 -10.81 -7.67 4.51
CA GLN A 93 -10.23 -8.97 4.13
C GLN A 93 -9.44 -9.57 5.30
N GLY A 94 -9.90 -10.71 5.80
CA GLY A 94 -9.18 -11.49 6.80
C GLY A 94 -7.91 -12.14 6.24
N CYS A 95 -7.08 -12.69 7.13
CA CYS A 95 -5.86 -13.39 6.74
C CYS A 95 -6.17 -14.71 5.98
N PHE A 96 -5.27 -15.11 5.09
CA PHE A 96 -5.17 -16.46 4.49
C PHE A 96 -6.36 -16.98 3.65
N LYS A 97 -7.39 -16.16 3.42
CA LYS A 97 -8.50 -16.48 2.51
C LYS A 97 -8.59 -15.44 1.41
N TYR A 98 -9.03 -15.85 0.23
CA TYR A 98 -9.45 -14.93 -0.83
C TYR A 98 -10.97 -14.77 -0.77
N THR A 99 -11.43 -13.54 -0.61
CA THR A 99 -12.83 -13.15 -0.76
C THR A 99 -12.86 -12.02 -1.79
N PRO A 100 -13.60 -12.13 -2.90
CA PRO A 100 -13.69 -11.04 -3.87
C PRO A 100 -14.16 -9.74 -3.23
N ILE A 101 -13.58 -8.61 -3.63
CA ILE A 101 -14.11 -7.29 -3.27
C ILE A 101 -15.48 -7.16 -3.95
N PRO A 102 -16.55 -6.79 -3.22
CA PRO A 102 -17.87 -6.60 -3.83
C PRO A 102 -17.79 -5.55 -4.94
N HIS A 103 -18.51 -5.76 -6.05
CA HIS A 103 -18.53 -4.86 -7.20
C HIS A 103 -19.30 -3.57 -6.88
N LYS A 104 -18.68 -2.71 -6.07
CA LYS A 104 -19.22 -1.44 -5.58
C LYS A 104 -18.14 -0.38 -5.46
N ASP A 105 -18.59 0.86 -5.45
CA ASP A 105 -17.77 2.07 -5.32
C ASP A 105 -17.98 2.74 -3.96
N ASN A 106 -17.26 3.83 -3.68
CA ASN A 106 -17.31 4.58 -2.43
C ASN A 106 -16.94 3.71 -1.22
N ILE A 107 -15.88 2.92 -1.37
CA ILE A 107 -15.39 1.99 -0.37
C ILE A 107 -13.96 2.30 0.06
N ILE A 108 -13.64 1.88 1.28
CA ILE A 108 -12.28 1.75 1.77
C ILE A 108 -12.01 0.28 2.09
N ILE A 109 -10.94 -0.27 1.52
CA ILE A 109 -10.56 -1.66 1.78
C ILE A 109 -9.55 -1.75 2.93
N GLU A 110 -9.69 -2.74 3.81
CA GLU A 110 -8.83 -2.94 4.98
C GLU A 110 -8.48 -4.43 5.15
N GLY A 111 -7.24 -4.72 5.56
CA GLY A 111 -6.78 -6.08 5.86
C GLY A 111 -5.77 -6.62 4.84
N PHE A 112 -5.80 -7.94 4.62
CA PHE A 112 -4.73 -8.70 3.94
C PHE A 112 -5.11 -9.13 2.53
N PHE A 113 -4.82 -8.28 1.53
CA PHE A 113 -5.13 -8.53 0.12
C PHE A 113 -3.96 -9.18 -0.65
N GLN A 114 -3.33 -10.21 -0.08
CA GLN A 114 -2.05 -10.75 -0.57
C GLN A 114 -2.17 -11.72 -1.77
N SER A 115 -3.39 -12.06 -2.18
CA SER A 115 -3.63 -12.93 -3.34
C SER A 115 -3.54 -12.14 -4.63
N GLU A 116 -2.76 -12.64 -5.60
CA GLU A 116 -2.69 -12.05 -6.94
C GLU A 116 -4.06 -11.96 -7.65
N LYS A 117 -5.04 -12.78 -7.24
CA LYS A 117 -6.40 -12.75 -7.78
C LYS A 117 -7.08 -11.38 -7.62
N PHE A 118 -6.61 -10.54 -6.71
CA PHE A 118 -7.12 -9.17 -6.57
C PHE A 118 -6.64 -8.23 -7.68
N PHE A 119 -5.55 -8.52 -8.39
CA PHE A 119 -4.92 -7.53 -9.26
C PHE A 119 -4.21 -8.08 -10.50
N LYS A 120 -4.20 -9.40 -10.71
CA LYS A 120 -3.53 -10.07 -11.83
C LYS A 120 -3.93 -9.55 -13.22
N ASP A 121 -5.14 -9.02 -13.36
CA ASP A 121 -5.67 -8.53 -14.64
C ASP A 121 -5.18 -7.11 -14.97
N TYR A 122 -4.56 -6.41 -14.00
CA TYR A 122 -4.11 -5.01 -14.11
C TYR A 122 -2.63 -4.84 -13.72
N VAL A 123 -1.82 -5.86 -14.00
CA VAL A 123 -0.41 -5.90 -13.58
C VAL A 123 0.42 -4.78 -14.21
N ASN A 124 0.11 -4.39 -15.45
CA ASN A 124 0.87 -3.36 -16.15
C ASN A 124 0.60 -1.97 -15.56
N GLU A 125 -0.66 -1.70 -15.27
CA GLU A 125 -1.14 -0.47 -14.64
C GLU A 125 -0.58 -0.34 -13.23
N ILE A 126 -0.53 -1.43 -12.47
CA ILE A 126 0.06 -1.44 -11.13
C ILE A 126 1.57 -1.24 -11.18
N LYS A 127 2.26 -1.86 -12.15
CA LYS A 127 3.69 -1.61 -12.35
C LYS A 127 3.94 -0.15 -12.66
N ASP A 128 3.15 0.47 -13.53
CA ASP A 128 3.29 1.89 -13.83
C ASP A 128 3.00 2.75 -12.60
N LEU A 129 1.96 2.44 -11.82
CA LEU A 129 1.60 3.15 -10.59
C LEU A 129 2.76 3.23 -9.59
N PHE A 130 3.57 2.17 -9.49
CA PHE A 130 4.74 2.11 -8.60
C PHE A 130 6.08 2.44 -9.28
N THR A 131 6.07 2.80 -10.56
CA THR A 131 7.28 3.18 -11.29
C THR A 131 7.67 4.61 -10.93
N PHE A 132 8.95 4.81 -10.60
CA PHE A 132 9.51 6.14 -10.35
C PHE A 132 9.76 6.88 -11.66
N ASP A 133 9.50 8.18 -11.67
CA ASP A 133 10.03 9.04 -12.72
C ASP A 133 11.55 9.00 -12.66
N LYS A 134 12.18 8.57 -13.76
CA LYS A 134 13.65 8.44 -13.86
C LYS A 134 14.39 9.72 -13.48
N ASN A 135 13.73 10.88 -13.59
CA ASN A 135 14.26 12.19 -13.23
C ASN A 135 14.46 12.39 -11.71
N LEU A 136 13.86 11.56 -10.85
CA LEU A 136 14.12 11.53 -9.40
C LEU A 136 15.34 10.66 -9.04
N MET A 137 15.87 9.88 -9.99
CA MET A 137 17.10 9.11 -9.82
C MET A 137 18.32 9.99 -10.13
N GLY A 138 18.56 11.00 -9.30
CA GLY A 138 19.87 11.67 -9.27
C GLY A 138 20.97 10.65 -8.96
N ASN A 139 21.82 10.34 -9.94
CA ASN A 139 23.16 9.74 -9.84
C ASN A 139 23.40 8.63 -8.77
N ASN A 140 22.44 7.73 -8.53
CA ASN A 140 22.61 6.62 -7.58
C ASN A 140 23.11 5.31 -8.21
N ASP A 141 23.54 5.33 -9.48
CA ASP A 141 24.12 4.17 -10.18
C ASP A 141 25.40 3.63 -9.52
N LYS A 142 26.01 4.37 -8.60
CA LYS A 142 27.19 3.91 -7.84
C LYS A 142 26.87 2.90 -6.74
N LYS A 143 25.63 2.83 -6.23
CA LYS A 143 25.27 1.94 -5.11
C LYS A 143 24.76 0.56 -5.54
N LEU A 144 24.24 0.43 -6.76
CA LEU A 144 23.80 -0.87 -7.29
C LEU A 144 24.99 -1.73 -7.78
N ASN A 145 26.07 -1.08 -8.23
CA ASN A 145 27.28 -1.75 -8.73
C ASN A 145 28.26 -2.21 -7.62
N SER A 146 28.12 -1.74 -6.37
CA SER A 146 28.96 -2.20 -5.26
C SER A 146 28.51 -3.55 -4.68
N SER A 147 27.23 -3.92 -4.84
CA SER A 147 26.70 -5.21 -4.38
C SER A 147 27.14 -6.38 -5.27
N LYS A 148 27.32 -6.16 -6.58
CA LYS A 148 27.83 -7.19 -7.51
C LYS A 148 29.31 -7.54 -7.29
N LYS A 149 30.10 -6.64 -6.68
CA LYS A 149 31.54 -6.85 -6.45
C LYS A 149 31.85 -7.72 -5.23
N LYS A 150 30.86 -8.01 -4.37
CA LYS A 150 31.06 -8.81 -3.15
C LYS A 150 30.91 -10.31 -3.38
N GLU A 151 30.21 -10.75 -4.44
CA GLU A 151 30.07 -12.18 -4.76
C GLU A 151 31.31 -12.78 -5.46
N THR A 152 32.14 -11.97 -6.13
CA THR A 152 33.31 -12.46 -6.88
C THR A 152 34.60 -12.58 -6.04
N ARG A 153 34.57 -12.25 -4.74
CA ARG A 153 35.78 -12.27 -3.87
C ARG A 153 35.82 -13.43 -2.87
N ASN A 154 34.84 -14.33 -2.87
CA ASN A 154 34.80 -15.49 -1.95
C ASN A 154 35.01 -16.85 -2.64
N THR A 155 35.63 -16.87 -3.82
CA THR A 155 36.13 -18.11 -4.45
C THR A 155 37.58 -17.93 -4.85
N LEU A 156 38.47 -18.07 -3.88
CA LEU A 156 39.83 -18.62 -4.01
C LEU A 156 40.26 -19.15 -2.65
#